data_AF-A0A0N4XPF6-F1
#
_entry.id   AF-A0A0N4XPF6-F1
#
_cell.length_a   1.000
_cell.length_b   1.000
_cell.length_c   1.000
_cell.angle_alpha   90.00
_cell.angle_beta   90.00
_cell.angle_gamma   90.00
#
_symmetry.space_group_name_H-M   'P 1'
#
loop_
_entity.id
_entity.type
_entity.pdbx_description
1 polymer ?
#
loop_
_entity_poly.entity_id
_entity_poly.type
_entity_poly.pdbx_seq_one_letter_code
_entity_poly.pdbx_strand_id
1 'polypeptide(L)'
;MLFRSHFTKEKKSSPLELSVSEGDIFHVTDTLFGGTVGLWQAARVYSANTNKSEPAKGVIPNQATAESLAREQRRLVETKGRGGTLLRRKLESRRTKSLPKNVLADPAELSSSAPPPAYERVALNTPSFHRPVVLFGPLADVARSYLLSQFPTRFAEPSPSDYCGGGGTAGSGGVIRLAALDSVIAAGKHCVLDISLESHLLVNDVPVQKGRFQVERLQLAQYAPIVVLIDVDGRSRIREIRKKVGSRLIFNSFIFNVIFP
;
A
#
# COMPACT_ATOMS: atom_id res chain seq x y z
N MET A 1 -15.31 18.93 4.34
CA MET A 1 -14.06 18.64 3.55
C MET A 1 -13.47 17.32 4.00
N LEU A 2 -12.84 16.53 3.11
CA LEU A 2 -12.23 15.25 3.49
C LEU A 2 -10.73 15.39 3.72
N PHE A 3 -10.23 14.74 4.77
CA PHE A 3 -8.82 14.74 5.15
C PHE A 3 -8.34 13.35 5.53
N ARG A 4 -7.22 12.92 4.97
CA ARG A 4 -6.48 11.70 5.35
C ARG A 4 -5.41 12.04 6.38
N SER A 5 -5.32 11.30 7.47
CA SER A 5 -4.27 11.47 8.49
C SER A 5 -2.98 10.72 8.14
N HIS A 6 -1.83 11.32 8.48
CA HIS A 6 -0.48 10.75 8.38
C HIS A 6 0.23 10.71 9.74
N PHE A 7 -0.54 10.49 10.79
CA PHE A 7 -0.07 10.41 12.17
C PHE A 7 -1.05 9.58 13.00
N THR A 8 -0.60 9.13 14.16
CA THR A 8 -1.45 8.40 15.11
C THR A 8 -1.67 9.25 16.37
N LYS A 9 -2.82 9.13 17.01
CA LYS A 9 -3.13 9.80 18.27
C LYS A 9 -4.20 9.01 18.99
N GLU A 10 -3.88 8.56 20.20
CA GLU A 10 -4.86 7.97 21.09
C GLU A 10 -5.74 9.04 21.74
N LYS A 11 -6.94 8.63 22.12
CA LYS A 11 -7.89 9.47 22.87
C LYS A 11 -7.35 9.71 24.27
N LYS A 12 -7.27 10.97 24.72
CA LYS A 12 -6.69 11.28 26.03
C LYS A 12 -7.68 11.12 27.17
N SER A 13 -8.89 11.69 27.06
CA SER A 13 -9.89 11.64 28.16
C SER A 13 -11.30 12.12 27.75
N SER A 14 -11.41 13.08 26.84
CA SER A 14 -12.72 13.66 26.47
C SER A 14 -13.58 12.65 25.71
N PRO A 15 -14.84 12.39 26.09
CA PRO A 15 -15.71 11.44 25.40
C PRO A 15 -15.95 11.81 23.93
N LEU A 16 -15.89 13.11 23.61
CA LEU A 16 -16.08 13.67 22.26
C LEU A 16 -14.85 13.52 21.36
N GLU A 17 -13.67 13.31 21.93
CA GLU A 17 -12.43 13.22 21.16
C GLU A 17 -12.33 11.88 20.45
N LEU A 18 -12.03 11.94 19.14
CA LEU A 18 -11.74 10.76 18.34
C LEU A 18 -10.26 10.40 18.46
N SER A 19 -9.96 9.10 18.49
CA SER A 19 -8.61 8.66 18.14
C SER A 19 -8.38 8.88 16.64
N VAL A 20 -7.11 8.96 16.28
CA VAL A 20 -6.67 9.12 14.90
C VAL A 20 -5.62 8.05 14.65
N SER A 21 -5.82 7.23 13.64
CA SER A 21 -4.79 6.32 13.13
C SER A 21 -4.21 6.88 11.83
N GLU A 22 -2.98 6.50 11.50
CA GLU A 22 -2.41 6.79 10.19
C GLU A 22 -3.26 6.12 9.09
N GLY A 23 -3.70 6.91 8.11
CA GLY A 23 -4.56 6.47 7.01
C GLY A 23 -6.07 6.64 7.24
N ASP A 24 -6.52 7.06 8.43
CA ASP A 24 -7.94 7.40 8.65
C ASP A 24 -8.38 8.56 7.74
N ILE A 25 -9.65 8.54 7.32
CA ILE A 25 -10.24 9.63 6.54
C ILE A 25 -11.39 10.25 7.33
N PHE A 26 -11.33 11.56 7.51
CA PHE A 26 -12.31 12.36 8.24
C PHE A 26 -13.02 13.35 7.32
N HIS A 27 -14.34 13.42 7.44
CA HIS A 27 -15.14 14.52 6.93
C HIS A 27 -15.23 15.62 8.00
N VAL A 28 -14.43 16.67 7.83
CA VAL A 28 -14.44 17.86 8.69
C VAL A 28 -15.58 18.78 8.28
N THR A 29 -16.47 19.08 9.23
CA THR A 29 -17.65 19.93 9.06
C THR A 29 -17.48 21.31 9.67
N ASP A 30 -16.64 21.44 10.71
CA ASP A 30 -16.36 22.70 11.38
C ASP A 30 -14.88 22.75 11.79
N THR A 31 -14.19 23.85 11.50
CA THR A 31 -12.78 24.07 11.85
C THR A 31 -12.57 24.93 13.10
N LEU A 32 -13.66 25.47 13.68
CA LEU A 32 -13.68 26.32 14.87
C LEU A 32 -14.66 25.73 15.90
N PHE A 33 -14.48 24.46 16.24
CA PHE A 33 -15.39 23.77 17.16
C PHE A 33 -15.50 24.53 18.49
N GLY A 34 -16.73 24.91 18.87
CA GLY A 34 -16.98 25.71 20.06
C GLY A 34 -16.50 27.16 19.99
N GLY A 35 -16.27 27.69 18.78
CA GLY A 35 -15.85 29.08 18.55
C GLY A 35 -14.37 29.36 18.82
N THR A 36 -13.58 28.34 19.13
CA THR A 36 -12.15 28.49 19.45
C THR A 36 -11.27 27.71 18.46
N VAL A 37 -10.13 28.28 18.09
CA VAL A 37 -9.13 27.60 17.26
C VAL A 37 -8.48 26.47 18.06
N GLY A 38 -8.45 25.27 17.50
CA GLY A 38 -7.66 24.16 18.07
C GLY A 38 -8.22 22.78 17.74
N LEU A 39 -9.55 22.66 17.72
CA LEU A 39 -10.25 21.41 17.44
C LEU A 39 -11.15 21.57 16.22
N TRP A 40 -11.24 20.50 15.44
CA TRP A 40 -12.12 20.38 14.30
C TRP A 40 -13.22 19.38 14.61
N GLN A 41 -14.46 19.72 14.27
CA GLN A 41 -15.56 18.76 14.30
C GLN A 41 -15.50 17.89 13.04
N ALA A 42 -15.51 16.58 13.23
CA ALA A 42 -15.33 15.64 12.15
C ALA A 42 -16.16 14.36 12.32
N ALA A 43 -16.48 13.76 11.17
CA ALA A 43 -16.99 12.39 11.09
C ALA A 43 -15.93 11.48 10.47
N ARG A 44 -15.62 10.34 11.08
CA ARG A 44 -14.74 9.32 10.49
C ARG A 44 -15.49 8.62 9.36
N VAL A 45 -14.97 8.73 8.14
CA VAL A 45 -15.50 8.11 6.91
C VAL A 45 -14.81 6.80 6.61
N TYR A 46 -13.53 6.69 6.96
CA TYR A 46 -12.74 5.48 6.83
C TYR A 46 -11.80 5.34 8.03
N SER A 47 -11.63 4.10 8.50
CA SER A 47 -10.71 3.74 9.58
C SER A 47 -9.68 2.77 9.02
N ALA A 48 -8.40 3.13 9.08
CA ALA A 48 -7.32 2.22 8.70
C ALA A 48 -7.13 1.09 9.71
N ASN A 49 -7.61 1.28 10.94
CA ASN A 49 -7.66 0.27 11.98
C ASN A 49 -9.10 -0.25 12.15
N THR A 50 -9.28 -1.56 12.27
CA THR A 50 -10.59 -2.24 12.35
C THR A 50 -11.28 -2.10 13.71
N ASN A 51 -10.94 -1.08 14.50
CA ASN A 51 -11.55 -0.82 15.80
C ASN A 51 -12.99 -0.30 15.64
N LYS A 52 -13.95 -1.23 15.50
CA LYS A 52 -15.38 -0.97 15.29
C LYS A 52 -16.10 -0.34 16.49
N SER A 53 -15.41 -0.11 17.62
CA SER A 53 -16.02 0.35 18.88
C SER A 53 -16.11 1.89 19.01
N GLU A 54 -15.40 2.63 18.15
CA GLU A 54 -15.31 4.08 18.33
C GLU A 54 -16.45 4.87 17.68
N PRO A 55 -16.83 6.02 18.28
CA PRO A 55 -17.88 6.87 17.72
C PRO A 55 -17.48 7.41 16.35
N ALA A 56 -18.42 7.38 15.40
CA ALA A 56 -18.19 7.86 14.05
C ALA A 56 -18.06 9.39 13.94
N LYS A 57 -18.48 10.15 14.97
CA LYS A 57 -18.45 11.62 14.98
C LYS A 57 -17.87 12.12 16.30
N GLY A 58 -17.11 13.20 16.23
CA GLY A 58 -16.48 13.81 17.39
C GLY A 58 -15.57 14.96 16.99
N VAL A 59 -14.53 15.17 17.79
CA VAL A 59 -13.52 16.21 17.55
C VAL A 59 -12.15 15.61 17.32
N ILE A 60 -11.40 16.21 16.41
CA ILE A 60 -10.01 15.90 16.11
C ILE A 60 -9.16 17.17 16.26
N PRO A 61 -7.83 17.06 16.43
CA PRO A 61 -6.94 18.23 16.41
C PRO A 61 -7.06 18.99 15.09
N ASN A 62 -6.86 20.30 15.12
CA ASN A 62 -6.69 21.08 13.90
C ASN A 62 -5.36 20.75 13.19
N GLN A 63 -5.17 21.33 12.00
CA GLN A 63 -3.94 21.17 11.21
C GLN A 63 -2.66 21.45 12.01
N ALA A 64 -2.56 22.59 12.68
CA ALA A 64 -1.33 23.01 13.37
C ALA A 64 -0.96 22.08 14.53
N THR A 65 -1.95 21.67 15.33
CA THR A 65 -1.75 20.71 16.42
C THR A 65 -1.39 19.33 15.87
N ALA A 66 -2.04 18.88 14.80
CA ALA A 66 -1.71 17.62 14.14
C ALA A 66 -0.28 17.63 13.58
N GLU A 67 0.18 18.73 12.96
CA GLU A 67 1.56 18.87 12.49
C GLU A 67 2.58 18.83 13.62
N SER A 68 2.26 19.40 14.78
CA SER A 68 3.12 19.28 15.96
C SER A 68 3.23 17.82 16.43
N LEU A 69 2.11 17.09 16.48
CA LEU A 69 2.10 15.68 16.87
C LEU A 69 2.86 14.80 15.87
N ALA A 70 2.62 15.00 14.57
CA ALA A 70 3.31 14.26 13.52
C ALA A 70 4.82 14.50 13.53
N ARG A 71 5.27 15.75 13.75
CA ARG A 71 6.70 16.07 13.89
C ARG A 71 7.34 15.37 15.08
N GLU A 72 6.67 15.36 16.23
CA GLU A 72 7.20 14.68 17.42
C GLU A 72 7.27 13.16 17.21
N GLN A 73 6.25 12.55 16.60
CA GLN A 73 6.27 11.11 16.28
C GLN A 73 7.44 10.73 15.38
N ARG A 74 7.70 11.52 14.32
CA ARG A 74 8.86 11.30 13.45
C ARG A 74 10.18 11.39 14.22
N ARG A 75 10.33 12.41 15.07
CA ARG A 75 11.52 12.60 15.92
C ARG A 75 11.73 11.40 16.86
N LEU A 76 10.66 10.83 17.41
CA LEU A 76 10.72 9.64 18.26
C LEU A 76 11.11 8.37 17.48
N VAL A 77 10.65 8.22 16.23
CA VAL A 77 11.04 7.11 15.35
C VAL A 77 12.53 7.21 14.97
N GLU A 78 13.00 8.40 14.61
CA GLU A 78 14.41 8.64 14.27
C GLU A 78 15.37 8.40 15.44
N THR A 79 14.97 8.75 16.66
CA THR A 79 15.78 8.53 17.86
C THR A 79 15.80 7.06 18.27
N LYS A 80 14.68 6.33 18.14
CA LYS A 80 14.63 4.87 18.37
C LYS A 80 15.40 4.08 17.31
N GLY A 81 15.43 4.53 16.05
CA GLY A 81 16.20 3.91 14.95
C GLY A 81 17.71 4.17 15.00
N ARG A 82 18.18 5.07 15.88
CA ARG A 82 19.59 5.47 16.02
C ARG A 82 20.34 4.78 17.17
N GLY A 83 19.80 3.69 17.72
CA GLY A 83 20.46 2.84 18.72
C GLY A 83 21.69 2.06 18.24
N GLY A 84 22.41 2.53 17.21
CA GLY A 84 23.64 1.90 16.72
C GLY A 84 24.35 2.70 15.63
N THR A 85 25.61 3.05 15.88
CA THR A 85 26.67 3.45 14.93
C THR A 85 26.76 4.93 14.47
N LEU A 86 27.55 5.70 15.22
CA LEU A 86 28.08 7.03 14.85
C LEU A 86 29.24 6.98 13.82
N LEU A 87 29.46 5.87 13.11
CA LEU A 87 30.70 5.66 12.33
C LEU A 87 30.54 5.61 10.81
N ARG A 88 29.36 5.88 10.24
CA ARG A 88 29.13 5.73 8.78
C ARG A 88 29.09 7.04 7.98
N ARG A 89 29.86 8.07 8.37
CA ARG A 89 29.98 9.32 7.59
C ARG A 89 31.19 9.35 6.63
N LYS A 90 31.82 8.22 6.33
CA LYS A 90 33.07 8.23 5.54
C LYS A 90 33.13 7.19 4.43
N LEU A 91 32.12 7.14 3.55
CA LEU A 91 32.32 6.54 2.21
C LEU A 91 31.27 6.97 1.18
N GLU A 92 31.13 8.27 0.90
CA GLU A 92 30.38 8.74 -0.28
C GLU A 92 31.20 9.76 -1.06
N SER A 93 32.35 9.31 -1.56
CA SER A 93 33.05 9.99 -2.66
C SER A 93 33.55 8.93 -3.62
N ARG A 94 32.64 8.49 -4.50
CA ARG A 94 32.96 7.93 -5.83
C ARG A 94 31.65 7.71 -6.61
N ARG A 95 31.10 8.83 -7.11
CA ARG A 95 30.16 8.84 -8.24
C ARG A 95 30.86 8.25 -9.47
N THR A 96 30.22 7.31 -10.16
CA THR A 96 30.28 7.26 -11.63
C THR A 96 28.87 7.10 -12.20
N LYS A 97 28.70 7.66 -13.40
CA LYS A 97 27.46 8.16 -14.02
C LYS A 97 26.74 7.07 -14.84
N SER A 98 25.50 7.41 -15.22
CA SER A 98 24.60 6.82 -16.23
C SER A 98 23.67 5.70 -15.78
N LEU A 99 22.57 6.08 -15.14
CA LEU A 99 21.32 5.31 -15.17
C LEU A 99 20.22 6.22 -15.77
N PRO A 100 19.45 5.74 -16.76
CA PRO A 100 18.41 6.54 -17.39
C PRO A 100 17.36 6.97 -16.36
N LYS A 101 16.80 8.17 -16.54
CA LYS A 101 15.83 8.89 -15.70
C LYS A 101 14.55 8.13 -15.29
N ASN A 102 14.43 6.84 -15.61
CA ASN A 102 13.27 5.99 -15.32
C ASN A 102 13.50 5.01 -14.14
N VAL A 103 14.67 5.07 -13.50
CA VAL A 103 15.03 4.22 -12.36
C VAL A 103 14.78 4.96 -11.06
N LEU A 104 13.50 5.18 -10.74
CA LEU A 104 13.10 5.57 -9.39
C LEU A 104 13.09 4.29 -8.54
N ALA A 105 14.27 3.86 -8.11
CA ALA A 105 14.51 2.57 -7.46
C ALA A 105 14.77 2.64 -5.95
N ASP A 106 14.84 3.83 -5.36
CA ASP A 106 15.04 3.98 -3.92
C ASP A 106 13.91 4.83 -3.30
N PRO A 107 13.15 4.32 -2.30
CA PRO A 107 12.28 5.18 -1.51
C PRO A 107 13.04 6.33 -0.87
N ALA A 108 14.36 6.27 -0.67
CA ALA A 108 15.14 7.43 -0.21
C ALA A 108 15.11 8.61 -1.20
N GLU A 109 14.99 8.36 -2.51
CA GLU A 109 14.87 9.41 -3.52
C GLU A 109 13.42 9.90 -3.67
N LEU A 110 12.42 9.03 -3.45
CA LEU A 110 11.00 9.45 -3.32
C LEU A 110 10.71 10.16 -1.98
N SER A 111 11.35 9.73 -0.90
CA SER A 111 11.29 10.31 0.45
C SER A 111 12.26 11.47 0.64
N SER A 112 13.00 11.86 -0.40
CA SER A 112 13.68 13.15 -0.46
C SER A 112 12.68 14.31 -0.60
N SER A 113 11.41 13.99 -0.91
CA SER A 113 10.30 14.90 -0.73
C SER A 113 10.05 15.14 0.76
N ALA A 114 9.72 16.37 1.14
CA ALA A 114 9.25 16.68 2.48
C ALA A 114 8.21 15.64 2.95
N PRO A 115 8.24 15.23 4.23
CA PRO A 115 7.30 14.24 4.75
C PRO A 115 5.86 14.73 4.56
N PRO A 116 4.88 13.82 4.40
CA PRO A 116 3.52 14.20 4.11
C PRO A 116 2.95 15.13 5.21
N PRO A 117 2.02 16.02 4.87
CA PRO A 117 1.35 16.85 5.87
C PRO A 117 0.57 15.96 6.85
N ALA A 118 0.38 16.40 8.09
CA ALA A 118 -0.31 15.60 9.10
C ALA A 118 -1.75 15.26 8.69
N TYR A 119 -2.45 16.22 8.06
CA TYR A 119 -3.63 15.95 7.27
C TYR A 119 -3.38 16.31 5.80
N GLU A 120 -3.74 15.39 4.92
CA GLU A 120 -3.78 15.58 3.48
C GLU A 120 -5.24 15.72 3.05
N ARG A 121 -5.56 16.78 2.31
CA ARG A 121 -6.90 16.93 1.76
C ARG A 121 -7.12 15.89 0.67
N VAL A 122 -8.22 15.15 0.76
CA VAL A 122 -8.57 14.11 -0.20
C VAL A 122 -9.95 14.38 -0.82
N ALA A 123 -10.23 13.72 -1.94
CA ALA A 123 -11.53 13.71 -2.58
C ALA A 123 -11.88 12.27 -2.98
N LEU A 124 -13.16 11.93 -2.93
CA LEU A 124 -13.63 10.68 -3.52
C LEU A 124 -13.60 10.85 -5.03
N ASN A 125 -12.79 10.05 -5.72
CA ASN A 125 -12.67 10.06 -7.17
C ASN A 125 -12.78 8.65 -7.72
N THR A 126 -13.40 8.52 -8.90
CA THR A 126 -13.44 7.27 -9.65
C THR A 126 -12.34 7.33 -10.72
N PRO A 127 -11.31 6.46 -10.66
CA PRO A 127 -10.26 6.46 -11.67
C PRO A 127 -10.83 6.27 -13.07
N SER A 128 -10.35 7.07 -14.03
CA SER A 128 -10.72 6.97 -15.45
C SER A 128 -10.03 5.82 -16.19
N PHE A 129 -9.33 4.96 -15.47
CA PHE A 129 -8.54 3.85 -15.99
C PHE A 129 -8.77 2.58 -15.18
N HIS A 130 -8.42 1.44 -15.77
CA HIS A 130 -8.46 0.15 -15.10
C HIS A 130 -7.32 0.04 -14.08
N ARG A 131 -7.68 0.15 -12.80
CA ARG A 131 -6.73 0.11 -11.67
C ARG A 131 -5.93 -1.21 -11.67
N PRO A 132 -4.62 -1.19 -11.34
CA PRO A 132 -3.85 -2.42 -11.12
C PRO A 132 -4.47 -3.27 -10.01
N VAL A 133 -4.35 -4.60 -10.12
CA VAL A 133 -4.82 -5.57 -9.14
C VAL A 133 -3.61 -6.28 -8.54
N VAL A 134 -3.39 -6.08 -7.24
CA VAL A 134 -2.33 -6.75 -6.47
C VAL A 134 -2.95 -7.91 -5.71
N LEU A 135 -2.47 -9.11 -5.96
CA LEU A 135 -2.93 -10.34 -5.31
C LEU A 135 -1.94 -10.79 -4.24
N PHE A 136 -2.45 -11.08 -3.05
CA PHE A 136 -1.71 -11.63 -1.93
C PHE A 136 -2.31 -12.94 -1.47
N GLY A 137 -1.50 -13.77 -0.79
CA GLY A 137 -1.95 -15.00 -0.15
C GLY A 137 -1.50 -16.28 -0.87
N PRO A 138 -1.71 -17.45 -0.23
CA PRO A 138 -1.17 -18.74 -0.66
C PRO A 138 -1.71 -19.29 -1.97
N LEU A 139 -2.68 -18.62 -2.62
CA LEU A 139 -3.25 -18.98 -3.93
C LEU A 139 -3.25 -17.80 -4.93
N ALA A 140 -2.44 -16.77 -4.70
CA ALA A 140 -2.36 -15.59 -5.58
C ALA A 140 -1.95 -15.96 -7.02
N ASP A 141 -1.01 -16.88 -7.17
CA ASP A 141 -0.57 -17.45 -8.46
C ASP A 141 -1.73 -18.13 -9.21
N VAL A 142 -2.53 -18.93 -8.50
CA VAL A 142 -3.71 -19.62 -9.05
C VAL A 142 -4.75 -18.59 -9.51
N ALA A 143 -5.03 -17.59 -8.67
CA ALA A 143 -5.99 -16.52 -8.98
C ALA A 143 -5.54 -15.69 -10.19
N ARG A 144 -4.26 -15.34 -10.27
CA ARG A 144 -3.67 -14.64 -11.42
C ARG A 144 -3.85 -15.45 -12.70
N SER A 145 -3.45 -16.73 -12.70
CA SER A 145 -3.61 -17.62 -13.86
C SER A 145 -5.08 -17.73 -14.29
N TYR A 146 -6.01 -17.79 -13.33
CA TYR A 146 -7.44 -17.77 -13.59
C TYR A 146 -7.90 -16.49 -14.29
N LEU A 147 -7.56 -15.31 -13.75
CA LEU A 147 -7.96 -14.03 -14.32
C LEU A 147 -7.44 -13.86 -15.76
N LEU A 148 -6.19 -14.22 -16.00
CA LEU A 148 -5.56 -14.08 -17.32
C LEU A 148 -6.12 -15.06 -18.35
N SER A 149 -6.45 -16.28 -17.95
CA SER A 149 -6.99 -17.30 -18.87
C SER A 149 -8.49 -17.11 -19.16
N GLN A 150 -9.29 -16.80 -18.14
CA GLN A 150 -10.75 -16.72 -18.30
C GLN A 150 -11.22 -15.34 -18.78
N PHE A 151 -10.47 -14.29 -18.46
CA PHE A 151 -10.85 -12.92 -18.78
C PHE A 151 -9.72 -12.14 -19.49
N PRO A 152 -9.14 -12.66 -20.59
CA PRO A 152 -7.99 -12.04 -21.27
C PRO A 152 -8.32 -10.68 -21.90
N THR A 153 -9.59 -10.37 -22.09
CA THR A 153 -10.06 -9.06 -22.57
C THR A 153 -10.05 -7.99 -21.48
N ARG A 154 -10.08 -8.38 -20.19
CA ARG A 154 -10.13 -7.45 -19.05
C ARG A 154 -8.84 -7.40 -18.24
N PHE A 155 -8.05 -8.47 -18.27
CA PHE A 155 -6.84 -8.59 -17.47
C PHE A 155 -5.63 -8.88 -18.35
N ALA A 156 -4.50 -8.30 -17.97
CA ALA A 156 -3.20 -8.62 -18.53
C ALA A 156 -2.14 -8.49 -17.44
N GLU A 157 -0.98 -9.06 -17.69
CA GLU A 157 0.19 -8.94 -16.83
C GLU A 157 1.32 -8.23 -17.58
N PRO A 158 2.23 -7.55 -16.88
CA PRO A 158 3.44 -7.03 -17.49
C PRO A 158 4.35 -8.15 -18.00
N SER A 159 5.17 -7.84 -19.01
CA SER A 159 6.17 -8.79 -19.51
C SER A 159 7.24 -9.05 -18.42
N PRO A 160 7.84 -10.25 -18.35
CA PRO A 160 8.97 -10.50 -17.46
C PRO A 160 10.13 -9.51 -17.62
N SER A 161 10.34 -8.96 -18.82
CA SER A 161 11.35 -7.94 -19.11
C SER A 161 11.08 -6.57 -18.45
N ASP A 162 9.85 -6.35 -18.00
CA ASP A 162 9.41 -5.08 -17.42
C ASP A 162 9.75 -4.95 -15.93
N TYR A 163 10.22 -6.04 -15.32
CA TYR A 163 10.66 -6.06 -13.93
C TYR A 163 12.13 -5.70 -13.81
N CYS A 164 12.47 -4.78 -12.91
CA CYS A 164 13.85 -4.42 -12.61
C CYS A 164 14.50 -5.46 -11.68
N GLY A 165 15.74 -5.85 -11.98
CA GLY A 165 16.57 -6.72 -11.13
C GLY A 165 16.38 -8.23 -11.30
N GLY A 166 15.62 -8.67 -12.31
CA GLY A 166 15.36 -10.09 -12.59
C GLY A 166 16.37 -10.70 -13.55
N GLY A 167 17.50 -11.18 -13.03
CA GLY A 167 18.31 -12.17 -13.73
C GLY A 167 17.61 -13.52 -13.67
N GLY A 168 17.02 -13.96 -14.79
CA GLY A 168 16.60 -15.34 -15.04
C GLY A 168 15.35 -15.81 -14.28
N THR A 169 14.30 -16.12 -15.06
CA THR A 169 13.03 -16.82 -14.74
C THR A 169 11.80 -15.92 -14.62
N ALA A 170 10.83 -16.19 -15.50
CA ALA A 170 9.49 -15.63 -15.47
C ALA A 170 8.85 -15.95 -14.11
N GLY A 171 8.60 -14.93 -13.30
CA GLY A 171 8.03 -15.07 -11.94
C GLY A 171 8.91 -14.54 -10.81
N SER A 172 10.16 -14.15 -11.08
CA SER A 172 11.05 -13.57 -10.08
C SER A 172 10.60 -12.16 -9.69
N GLY A 173 10.12 -12.01 -8.45
CA GLY A 173 9.46 -10.82 -7.86
C GLY A 173 10.30 -9.54 -7.81
N GLY A 174 10.79 -9.04 -8.94
CA GLY A 174 11.43 -7.75 -9.12
C GLY A 174 10.47 -6.58 -8.91
N VAL A 175 11.00 -5.36 -8.94
CA VAL A 175 10.20 -4.14 -8.86
C VAL A 175 9.64 -3.82 -10.24
N ILE A 176 8.32 -3.72 -10.37
CA ILE A 176 7.68 -3.42 -11.67
C ILE A 176 7.93 -1.97 -12.12
N ARG A 177 8.19 -1.75 -13.41
CA ARG A 177 8.28 -0.40 -13.99
C ARG A 177 6.89 0.21 -14.18
N LEU A 178 6.71 1.48 -13.81
CA LEU A 178 5.42 2.17 -13.98
C LEU A 178 4.99 2.24 -15.47
N ALA A 179 5.94 2.43 -16.39
CA ALA A 179 5.65 2.42 -17.83
C ALA A 179 5.01 1.11 -18.34
N ALA A 180 5.30 -0.01 -17.69
CA ALA A 180 4.68 -1.29 -18.05
C ALA A 180 3.22 -1.36 -17.57
N LEU A 181 2.91 -0.77 -16.41
CA LEU A 181 1.52 -0.57 -15.97
C LEU A 181 0.79 0.35 -16.94
N ASP A 182 1.38 1.48 -17.30
CA ASP A 182 0.81 2.42 -18.26
C ASP A 182 0.45 1.74 -19.58
N SER A 183 1.31 0.84 -20.07
CA SER A 183 1.08 0.10 -21.31
C SER A 183 -0.13 -0.84 -21.21
N VAL A 184 -0.30 -1.55 -20.08
CA VAL A 184 -1.47 -2.41 -19.85
C VAL A 184 -2.74 -1.58 -19.69
N ILE A 185 -2.65 -0.45 -18.99
CA ILE A 185 -3.77 0.47 -18.77
C ILE A 185 -4.23 1.09 -20.10
N ALA A 186 -3.29 1.49 -20.96
CA ALA A 186 -3.58 2.03 -22.29
C ALA A 186 -4.29 1.01 -23.19
N ALA A 187 -4.07 -0.30 -22.96
CA ALA A 187 -4.80 -1.38 -23.61
C ALA A 187 -6.21 -1.62 -23.03
N GLY A 188 -6.67 -0.80 -22.08
CA GLY A 188 -7.99 -0.90 -21.46
C GLY A 188 -8.14 -2.10 -20.51
N LYS A 189 -7.05 -2.54 -19.87
CA LYS A 189 -7.05 -3.74 -19.01
C LYS A 189 -6.55 -3.45 -17.60
N HIS A 190 -7.00 -4.27 -16.66
CA HIS A 190 -6.43 -4.34 -15.32
C HIS A 190 -5.08 -5.06 -15.37
N CYS A 191 -4.04 -4.40 -14.87
CA CYS A 191 -2.73 -5.00 -14.68
C CYS A 191 -2.74 -5.90 -13.45
N VAL A 192 -2.65 -7.23 -13.63
CA VAL A 192 -2.57 -8.19 -12.52
C VAL A 192 -1.12 -8.35 -12.09
N LEU A 193 -0.85 -8.00 -10.83
CA LEU A 193 0.46 -8.05 -10.23
C LEU A 193 0.48 -9.16 -9.18
N ASP A 194 1.32 -10.15 -9.42
CA ASP A 194 1.73 -11.10 -8.42
C ASP A 194 2.91 -10.49 -7.66
N ILE A 195 2.61 -9.94 -6.50
CA ILE A 195 3.65 -9.51 -5.60
C ILE A 195 3.76 -10.57 -4.53
N SER A 196 4.56 -11.58 -4.82
CA SER A 196 4.90 -12.62 -3.85
C SER A 196 5.30 -11.95 -2.53
N LEU A 197 4.55 -12.23 -1.47
CA LEU A 197 4.95 -11.95 -0.08
C LEU A 197 6.06 -12.91 0.34
N GLU A 198 7.00 -13.25 -0.55
CA GLU A 198 8.11 -14.12 -0.19
C GLU A 198 8.97 -13.41 0.86
N SER A 199 8.59 -13.72 2.10
CA SER A 199 9.11 -13.28 3.38
C SER A 199 10.46 -13.92 3.70
N HIS A 200 11.23 -14.30 2.68
CA HIS A 200 12.51 -14.98 2.83
C HIS A 200 13.68 -14.32 2.09
N LEU A 201 13.51 -13.11 1.56
CA LEU A 201 14.66 -12.29 1.23
C LEU A 201 15.01 -11.47 2.48
N LEU A 202 15.93 -11.99 3.28
CA LEU A 202 16.63 -11.20 4.29
C LEU A 202 17.75 -10.43 3.58
N VAL A 203 17.73 -9.10 3.66
CA VAL A 203 18.91 -8.29 3.35
C VAL A 203 19.45 -7.82 4.69
N ASN A 204 20.63 -8.30 5.07
CA ASN A 204 21.23 -8.04 6.39
C ASN A 204 20.31 -8.39 7.56
N ASP A 205 19.70 -9.59 7.54
CA ASP A 205 18.80 -10.08 8.59
C ASP A 205 17.52 -9.25 8.84
N VAL A 206 17.21 -8.30 7.95
CA VAL A 206 15.96 -7.54 7.98
C VAL A 206 14.97 -8.16 6.99
N PRO A 207 13.75 -8.51 7.41
CA PRO A 207 12.68 -8.93 6.50
C PRO A 207 12.45 -7.87 5.44
N VAL A 208 12.73 -8.18 4.16
CA VAL A 208 12.38 -7.27 3.07
C VAL A 208 10.88 -7.37 2.84
N GLN A 209 10.15 -6.35 3.32
CA GLN A 209 8.71 -6.21 3.13
C GLN A 209 8.37 -5.80 1.67
N LYS A 210 8.88 -6.56 0.68
CA LYS A 210 8.86 -6.23 -0.76
C LYS A 210 7.43 -6.05 -1.29
N GLY A 211 6.48 -6.83 -0.74
CA GLY A 211 5.06 -6.71 -1.05
C GLY A 211 4.44 -5.38 -0.67
N ARG A 212 4.72 -4.94 0.56
CA ARG A 212 4.20 -3.67 1.09
C ARG A 212 4.79 -2.48 0.34
N PHE A 213 6.08 -2.57 0.00
CA PHE A 213 6.79 -1.54 -0.76
C PHE A 213 6.17 -1.28 -2.14
N GLN A 214 5.81 -2.32 -2.88
CA GLN A 214 5.22 -2.13 -4.21
C GLN A 214 3.82 -1.52 -4.15
N VAL A 215 2.98 -1.91 -3.19
CA VAL A 215 1.66 -1.31 -2.98
C VAL A 215 1.78 0.18 -2.65
N GLU A 216 2.68 0.54 -1.74
CA GLU A 216 2.92 1.93 -1.35
C GLU A 216 3.40 2.77 -2.54
N ARG A 217 4.32 2.24 -3.35
CA ARG A 217 4.79 2.91 -4.56
C ARG A 217 3.66 3.18 -5.57
N LEU A 218 2.78 2.20 -5.79
CA LEU A 218 1.62 2.37 -6.67
C LEU A 218 0.61 3.38 -6.11
N GLN A 219 0.44 3.40 -4.79
CA GLN A 219 -0.42 4.38 -4.12
C GLN A 219 0.15 5.80 -4.25
N LEU A 220 1.45 5.99 -4.02
CA LEU A 220 2.12 7.28 -4.18
C LEU A 220 2.04 7.79 -5.62
N ALA A 221 2.19 6.88 -6.58
CA ALA A 221 2.04 7.17 -8.01
C ALA A 221 0.58 7.33 -8.46
N GLN A 222 -0.39 7.39 -7.54
CA GLN A 222 -1.82 7.64 -7.81
C GLN A 222 -2.51 6.58 -8.67
N TYR A 223 -1.92 5.39 -8.83
CA TYR A 223 -2.60 4.26 -9.48
C TYR A 223 -3.73 3.68 -8.63
N ALA A 224 -3.69 3.94 -7.31
CA ALA A 224 -4.65 3.46 -6.33
C ALA A 224 -4.98 1.97 -6.56
N PRO A 225 -4.04 1.04 -6.38
CA PRO A 225 -4.26 -0.36 -6.76
C PRO A 225 -5.43 -0.99 -5.98
N ILE A 226 -6.09 -1.98 -6.58
CA ILE A 226 -6.99 -2.90 -5.88
C ILE A 226 -6.10 -3.95 -5.23
N VAL A 227 -6.21 -4.11 -3.91
CA VAL A 227 -5.39 -5.07 -3.15
C VAL A 227 -6.31 -6.17 -2.62
N VAL A 228 -6.03 -7.41 -2.99
CA VAL A 228 -6.84 -8.58 -2.61
C VAL A 228 -5.98 -9.55 -1.82
N LEU A 229 -6.38 -9.85 -0.58
CA LEU A 229 -5.81 -10.93 0.20
C LEU A 229 -6.67 -12.19 0.03
N ILE A 230 -6.10 -13.21 -0.60
CA ILE A 230 -6.72 -14.53 -0.76
C ILE A 230 -6.36 -15.34 0.49
N ASP A 231 -7.21 -15.25 1.50
CA ASP A 231 -7.07 -16.02 2.72
C ASP A 231 -7.69 -17.40 2.55
N VAL A 232 -7.01 -18.44 3.04
CA VAL A 232 -7.44 -19.83 2.90
C VAL A 232 -7.18 -20.57 4.19
N ASP A 233 -8.26 -21.06 4.78
CA ASP A 233 -8.20 -21.80 6.04
C ASP A 233 -7.47 -23.13 5.88
N GLY A 234 -6.26 -23.19 6.45
CA GLY A 234 -5.51 -24.41 6.64
C GLY A 234 -4.69 -24.88 5.45
N ARG A 235 -3.46 -25.34 5.76
CA ARG A 235 -2.50 -25.86 4.76
C ARG A 235 -3.02 -27.04 3.96
N SER A 236 -3.84 -27.90 4.56
CA SER A 236 -4.45 -29.05 3.89
C SER A 236 -5.38 -28.62 2.75
N ARG A 237 -6.16 -27.56 2.97
CA ARG A 237 -7.08 -27.00 1.96
C ARG A 237 -6.33 -26.35 0.81
N ILE A 238 -5.26 -25.60 1.12
CA ILE A 238 -4.37 -25.01 0.10
C ILE A 238 -3.82 -26.12 -0.82
N ARG A 239 -3.33 -27.23 -0.24
CA ARG A 239 -2.81 -28.38 -1.00
C ARG A 239 -3.90 -29.04 -1.85
N GLU A 240 -5.10 -29.21 -1.29
CA GLU A 240 -6.24 -29.77 -2.00
C GLU A 240 -6.61 -28.92 -3.23
N ILE A 241 -6.70 -27.60 -3.07
CA ILE A 241 -7.02 -26.67 -4.17
C ILE A 241 -5.92 -26.71 -5.22
N ARG A 242 -4.63 -26.68 -4.83
CA ARG A 242 -3.50 -26.79 -5.78
C ARG A 242 -3.52 -28.11 -6.55
N LYS A 243 -3.87 -29.23 -5.91
CA LYS A 243 -4.02 -30.54 -6.56
C LYS A 243 -5.17 -30.55 -7.58
N LYS A 244 -6.30 -29.94 -7.23
CA LYS A 244 -7.46 -29.80 -8.11
C LYS A 244 -7.14 -28.93 -9.33
N VAL A 245 -6.46 -27.80 -9.13
CA VAL A 245 -6.03 -26.88 -10.21
C VAL A 245 -5.08 -27.56 -11.20
N GLY A 246 -4.18 -28.45 -10.74
CA GLY A 246 -3.30 -29.24 -11.61
C GLY A 246 -4.01 -30.34 -12.40
N SER A 247 -5.25 -30.68 -12.03
CA SER A 247 -6.09 -31.67 -12.69
C SER A 247 -7.09 -30.89 -13.57
N ARG A 248 -6.95 -30.91 -14.89
CA ARG A 248 -7.63 -30.01 -15.88
C ARG A 248 -9.17 -29.91 -15.87
N LEU A 249 -9.87 -30.38 -14.85
CA LEU A 249 -11.32 -30.36 -14.73
C LEU A 249 -11.73 -29.61 -13.45
N ILE A 250 -12.62 -28.63 -13.61
CA ILE A 250 -13.25 -27.80 -12.55
C ILE A 250 -12.46 -26.52 -12.20
N PHE A 251 -12.29 -25.65 -13.20
CA PHE A 251 -11.81 -24.26 -12.99
C PHE A 251 -12.97 -23.29 -12.65
N ASN A 252 -14.17 -23.51 -13.21
CA ASN A 252 -15.12 -22.41 -13.43
C ASN A 252 -16.07 -22.05 -12.26
N SER A 253 -16.30 -22.92 -11.27
CA SER A 253 -17.30 -22.65 -10.22
C SER A 253 -16.72 -22.41 -8.82
N PHE A 254 -15.50 -22.89 -8.56
CA PHE A 254 -14.98 -22.96 -7.20
C PHE A 254 -14.17 -21.72 -6.80
N ILE A 255 -13.42 -21.13 -7.75
CA ILE A 255 -12.55 -19.99 -7.47
C ILE A 255 -13.33 -18.69 -7.36
N PHE A 256 -14.38 -18.50 -8.17
CA PHE A 256 -15.19 -17.28 -8.12
C PHE A 256 -15.82 -17.08 -6.73
N ASN A 257 -16.44 -18.12 -6.16
CA ASN A 257 -17.06 -18.06 -4.83
C ASN A 257 -16.06 -17.90 -3.66
N VAL A 258 -14.77 -18.22 -3.87
CA VAL A 258 -13.74 -18.11 -2.82
C VAL A 258 -13.02 -16.76 -2.88
N ILE A 259 -12.89 -16.16 -4.07
CA ILE A 259 -12.11 -14.92 -4.27
C ILE A 259 -13.03 -13.69 -4.40
N PHE A 260 -14.24 -13.85 -4.94
CA PHE A 260 -15.21 -12.79 -5.16
C PHE A 260 -16.60 -13.28 -4.72
N PRO A 261 -16.92 -13.23 -3.41
CA PRO A 261 -18.27 -13.54 -2.91
C PRO A 261 -19.33 -12.56 -3.42
#